data_AF-A0A2U3CF86-F1
#
_entry.id   AF-A0A2U3CF86-F1
#
_cell.length_a   1.000
_cell.length_b   1.000
_cell.length_c   1.000
_cell.angle_alpha   90.00
_cell.angle_beta   90.00
_cell.angle_gamma   90.00
#
_symmetry.space_group_name_H-M   'P 1'
#
loop_
_entity.id
_entity.type
_entity.pdbx_description
1 polymer ?
#
loop_
_entity_poly.entity_id
_entity_poly.type
_entity_poly.pdbx_seq_one_letter_code
_entity_poly.pdbx_strand_id
1 'polypeptide(L)'
;MKVVHLNKLFINTKINRTLKVIYFLVLVTLIFLDILVVFFLPQVGLGALVAYSACVEGNHAFVTTNDGTVILDISNPVNPRKIGIVATSDGAFGVTVKDDLAYIASDSNGFIIANISDPENPLITDQYNDGGSAHSVCTNGSYAYVTEYPQGMEIFDISTPDDIIKVTEYDDGGVFRGVAIKNNFIYLPDSGRGLKVLNVTDPSSPKLVSTSLLTHGAIDVYIHNDLLFLGCHGHGVYIFDISTPHSPIQLGKYYKLGGEAYGVTGNTTHLYVADLQKGVYILNITDPSHPKEISEYSNAAPHDIFWNDKKIFLADQDKRLIILDEHLEPLFTGFQRDISLQLFLIAVTLVVGSILPIYWFRKFLQLGQKES
;
A
#
# COMPACT_ATOMS: atom_id res chain seq x y z
N MET A 1 36.44 18.12 0.75
CA MET A 1 37.91 18.23 0.69
C MET A 1 38.43 19.41 -0.17
N LYS A 2 37.80 19.74 -1.32
CA LYS A 2 38.18 20.93 -2.14
C LYS A 2 37.95 22.31 -1.47
N VAL A 3 36.98 22.43 -0.56
CA VAL A 3 36.67 23.69 0.16
C VAL A 3 37.74 24.07 1.21
N VAL A 4 38.40 23.08 1.82
CA VAL A 4 39.39 23.30 2.88
C VAL A 4 40.69 23.89 2.33
N HIS A 5 41.04 23.60 1.08
CA HIS A 5 42.26 24.12 0.44
C HIS A 5 42.12 25.60 0.03
N LEU A 6 40.91 26.04 -0.35
CA LEU A 6 40.60 27.45 -0.67
C LEU A 6 40.62 28.37 0.56
N ASN A 7 40.21 27.86 1.74
CA ASN A 7 40.21 28.63 2.99
C ASN A 7 41.61 29.07 3.43
N LYS A 8 42.68 28.31 3.12
CA LYS A 8 44.06 28.68 3.50
C LYS A 8 44.64 29.80 2.61
N LEU A 9 44.20 29.96 1.37
CA LEU A 9 44.67 31.03 0.47
C LEU A 9 44.01 32.40 0.76
N PHE A 10 42.78 32.42 1.28
CA PHE A 10 42.00 33.65 1.49
C PHE A 10 42.34 34.40 2.79
N ILE A 11 42.86 33.70 3.80
CA ILE A 11 43.16 34.30 5.11
C ILE A 11 44.47 35.11 5.08
N ASN A 12 45.42 34.75 4.19
CA ASN A 12 46.79 35.29 4.18
C ASN A 12 47.10 36.33 3.10
N THR A 13 46.12 36.76 2.31
CA THR A 13 46.32 37.74 1.24
C THR A 13 45.63 39.07 1.58
N LYS A 14 46.22 40.18 1.11
CA LYS A 14 45.78 41.58 1.31
C LYS A 14 44.50 41.90 0.50
N ILE A 15 43.52 41.01 0.58
CA ILE A 15 42.26 41.09 -0.16
C ILE A 15 41.33 42.10 0.52
N ASN A 16 40.74 42.99 -0.28
CA ASN A 16 39.82 44.05 0.14
C ASN A 16 38.67 43.50 1.01
N ARG A 17 38.28 44.25 2.05
CA ARG A 17 37.21 43.90 3.01
C ARG A 17 35.91 43.49 2.32
N THR A 18 35.59 44.10 1.17
CA THR A 18 34.42 43.77 0.34
C THR A 18 34.49 42.34 -0.21
N LEU A 19 35.66 41.86 -0.64
CA LEU A 19 35.83 40.49 -1.15
C LEU A 19 35.68 39.44 -0.05
N LYS A 20 36.12 39.74 1.18
CA LYS A 20 35.92 38.84 2.33
C LYS A 20 34.44 38.68 2.68
N VAL A 21 33.66 39.75 2.58
CA VAL A 21 32.20 39.71 2.79
C VAL A 21 31.51 38.89 1.69
N ILE A 22 31.91 39.05 0.43
CA ILE A 22 31.33 38.28 -0.69
C ILE A 22 31.65 36.78 -0.53
N TYR A 23 32.90 36.44 -0.21
CA TYR A 23 33.30 35.04 0.03
C TYR A 23 32.52 34.43 1.20
N PHE A 24 32.36 35.17 2.29
CA PHE A 24 31.58 34.73 3.44
C PHE A 24 30.11 34.48 3.08
N LEU A 25 29.47 35.38 2.32
CA LEU A 25 28.08 35.23 1.86
C LEU A 25 27.89 34.01 0.94
N VAL A 26 28.85 33.76 0.04
CA VAL A 26 28.82 32.55 -0.81
C VAL A 26 28.96 31.29 0.03
N LEU A 27 29.86 31.28 1.02
CA LEU A 27 30.06 30.14 1.90
C LEU A 27 28.83 29.85 2.76
N VAL A 28 28.21 30.89 3.33
CA VAL A 28 26.96 30.77 4.09
C VAL A 28 25.83 30.23 3.21
N THR A 29 25.72 30.71 1.97
CA THR A 29 24.69 30.24 1.02
C THR A 29 24.88 28.75 0.68
N LEU A 30 26.12 28.31 0.45
CA LEU A 30 26.42 26.90 0.16
C LEU A 30 26.13 25.99 1.36
N ILE A 31 26.47 26.43 2.59
CA ILE A 31 26.16 25.69 3.81
C ILE A 31 24.64 25.62 4.03
N PHE A 32 23.92 26.72 3.80
CA PHE A 32 22.46 26.73 3.91
C PHE A 32 21.79 25.80 2.89
N LEU A 33 22.37 25.72 1.68
CA LEU A 33 21.91 24.82 0.62
C LEU A 33 22.13 23.35 1.01
N ASP A 34 23.31 23.01 1.54
CA ASP A 34 23.60 21.65 2.04
C ASP A 34 22.67 21.28 3.22
N ILE A 35 22.38 22.23 4.13
CA ILE A 35 21.42 22.02 5.21
C ILE A 35 20.00 21.83 4.65
N LEU A 36 19.57 22.62 3.67
CA LEU A 36 18.25 22.48 3.04
C LEU A 36 18.10 21.10 2.37
N VAL A 37 19.13 20.66 1.65
CA VAL A 37 19.21 19.34 1.01
C VAL A 37 19.15 18.23 2.05
N VAL A 38 19.91 18.34 3.14
CA VAL A 38 19.97 17.32 4.21
C VAL A 38 18.72 17.30 5.10
N PHE A 39 17.99 18.41 5.27
CA PHE A 39 16.77 18.43 6.10
C PHE A 39 15.49 18.14 5.31
N PHE A 40 15.44 18.42 3.99
CA PHE A 40 14.23 18.22 3.19
C PHE A 40 14.25 16.96 2.32
N LEU A 41 15.41 16.37 2.00
CA LEU A 41 15.47 15.12 1.24
C LEU A 41 15.27 13.82 2.05
N PRO A 42 15.54 13.71 3.37
CA PRO A 42 15.40 12.43 4.08
C PRO A 42 13.94 11.98 4.28
N GLN A 43 12.95 12.85 4.02
CA GLN A 43 11.53 12.50 4.09
C GLN A 43 11.05 11.73 2.85
N VAL A 44 11.93 11.49 1.87
CA VAL A 44 11.58 10.86 0.59
C VAL A 44 12.27 9.51 0.49
N GLY A 45 11.57 8.45 0.90
CA GLY A 45 11.91 7.08 0.54
C GLY A 45 12.03 6.95 -0.98
N LEU A 46 13.19 6.47 -1.44
CA LEU A 46 13.50 6.21 -2.85
C LEU A 46 12.84 4.91 -3.30
N GLY A 47 11.53 4.99 -3.55
CA GLY A 47 10.74 3.96 -4.23
C GLY A 47 9.47 4.60 -4.81
N ALA A 48 8.94 4.08 -5.91
CA ALA A 48 7.53 4.29 -6.20
C ALA A 48 6.77 3.61 -5.05
N LEU A 49 6.07 4.39 -4.22
CA LEU A 49 5.42 3.86 -3.04
C LEU A 49 4.03 3.41 -3.42
N VAL A 50 3.97 2.17 -3.92
CA VAL A 50 2.76 1.43 -4.28
C VAL A 50 2.06 1.02 -2.98
N ALA A 51 0.74 1.16 -2.94
CA ALA A 51 -0.09 0.53 -1.91
C ALA A 51 -0.77 -0.73 -2.48
N TYR A 52 -0.82 -1.79 -1.68
CA TYR A 52 -1.27 -3.11 -2.12
C TYR A 52 -2.61 -3.54 -1.53
N SER A 53 -2.84 -3.21 -0.25
CA SER A 53 -4.07 -3.49 0.49
C SER A 53 -4.31 -2.42 1.55
N ALA A 54 -5.55 -2.31 2.00
CA ALA A 54 -5.91 -1.46 3.13
C ALA A 54 -6.98 -2.11 4.01
N CYS A 55 -6.85 -1.94 5.32
CA CYS A 55 -7.93 -2.20 6.27
C CYS A 55 -8.14 -1.00 7.18
N VAL A 56 -9.34 -0.88 7.75
CA VAL A 56 -9.70 0.23 8.64
C VAL A 56 -10.30 -0.32 9.92
N GLU A 57 -9.81 0.17 11.05
CA GLU A 57 -10.37 -0.09 12.37
C GLU A 57 -10.50 1.23 13.14
N GLY A 58 -11.74 1.55 13.54
CA GLY A 58 -12.05 2.80 14.21
C GLY A 58 -11.62 4.03 13.38
N ASN A 59 -10.67 4.80 13.94
CA ASN A 59 -10.10 6.00 13.30
C ASN A 59 -8.73 5.74 12.65
N HIS A 60 -8.34 4.48 12.45
CA HIS A 60 -7.04 4.15 11.86
C HIS A 60 -7.22 3.39 10.55
N ALA A 61 -6.46 3.79 9.53
CA ALA A 61 -6.27 3.02 8.31
C ALA A 61 -4.87 2.41 8.31
N PHE A 62 -4.79 1.12 7.98
CA PHE A 62 -3.56 0.35 7.85
C PHE A 62 -3.39 0.05 6.36
N VAL A 63 -2.36 0.61 5.75
CA VAL A 63 -2.12 0.54 4.32
C VAL A 63 -0.81 -0.18 4.08
N THR A 64 -0.86 -1.33 3.41
CA THR A 64 0.34 -2.08 3.06
C THR A 64 1.03 -1.47 1.85
N THR A 65 2.35 -1.36 1.92
CA THR A 65 3.19 -0.68 0.93
C THR A 65 4.54 -1.39 0.78
N ASN A 66 5.38 -0.91 -0.14
CA ASN A 66 6.78 -1.36 -0.27
C ASN A 66 7.64 -1.18 0.99
N ASP A 67 7.27 -0.27 1.90
CA ASP A 67 8.03 -0.04 3.14
C ASP A 67 7.45 -0.81 4.35
N GLY A 68 6.47 -1.69 4.12
CA GLY A 68 5.67 -2.35 5.15
C GLY A 68 4.28 -1.70 5.32
N THR A 69 3.72 -1.79 6.52
CA THR A 69 2.33 -1.36 6.80
C THR A 69 2.32 0.02 7.45
N VAL A 70 1.85 1.03 6.70
CA VAL A 70 1.69 2.41 7.17
C VAL A 70 0.40 2.54 7.96
N ILE A 71 0.49 3.15 9.15
CA ILE A 71 -0.67 3.44 10.00
C ILE A 71 -1.01 4.93 9.87
N LEU A 72 -2.26 5.21 9.52
CA LEU A 72 -2.79 6.56 9.30
C LEU A 72 -3.93 6.84 10.28
N ASP A 73 -3.89 7.99 10.95
CA ASP A 73 -5.06 8.59 11.61
C ASP A 73 -5.98 9.18 10.55
N ILE A 74 -7.21 8.66 10.49
CA ILE A 74 -8.28 9.05 9.57
C ILE A 74 -9.49 9.65 10.31
N SER A 75 -9.32 10.08 11.56
CA SER A 75 -10.36 10.81 12.33
C SER A 75 -10.88 12.03 11.57
N ASN A 76 -9.99 12.69 10.82
CA ASN A 76 -10.35 13.65 9.78
C ASN A 76 -10.07 13.07 8.38
N PRO A 77 -11.09 12.57 7.65
CA PRO A 77 -10.90 11.90 6.36
C PRO A 77 -10.43 12.82 5.24
N VAL A 78 -10.58 14.14 5.36
CA VAL A 78 -10.06 15.09 4.36
C VAL A 78 -8.60 15.47 4.62
N ASN A 79 -8.06 15.10 5.78
CA ASN A 79 -6.66 15.31 6.14
C ASN A 79 -6.09 14.13 6.96
N PRO A 80 -5.98 12.93 6.36
CA PRO A 80 -5.32 11.80 7.02
C PRO A 80 -3.86 12.11 7.37
N ARG A 81 -3.39 11.60 8.50
CA ARG A 81 -2.00 11.79 8.96
C ARG A 81 -1.32 10.45 9.18
N LYS A 82 -0.12 10.28 8.64
CA LYS A 82 0.74 9.14 9.03
C LYS A 82 1.15 9.28 10.49
N ILE A 83 0.84 8.26 11.28
CA ILE A 83 1.12 8.22 12.72
C ILE A 83 2.15 7.15 13.08
N GLY A 84 2.20 6.04 12.33
CA GLY A 84 3.14 4.95 12.57
C GLY A 84 3.45 4.13 11.32
N ILE A 85 4.33 3.15 11.47
CA ILE A 85 4.65 2.16 10.44
C ILE A 85 5.18 0.88 11.09
N VAL A 86 4.64 -0.27 10.66
CA VAL A 86 5.30 -1.58 10.85
C VAL A 86 6.21 -1.76 9.65
N ALA A 87 7.50 -1.45 9.83
CA ALA A 87 8.47 -1.45 8.73
C ALA A 87 8.92 -2.87 8.38
N THR A 88 9.00 -3.18 7.09
CA THR A 88 9.51 -4.46 6.57
C THR A 88 10.49 -4.20 5.41
N SER A 89 11.39 -5.15 5.11
CA SER A 89 12.44 -4.94 4.09
C SER A 89 12.00 -5.17 2.65
N ASP A 90 10.92 -5.93 2.45
CA ASP A 90 10.50 -6.41 1.13
C ASP A 90 9.03 -6.06 0.82
N GLY A 91 8.44 -5.19 1.65
CA GLY A 91 7.07 -4.71 1.48
C GLY A 91 6.02 -5.65 2.07
N ALA A 92 4.80 -5.12 2.19
CA ALA A 92 3.63 -5.83 2.67
C ALA A 92 2.54 -5.87 1.59
N PHE A 93 1.85 -7.01 1.49
CA PHE A 93 0.77 -7.21 0.51
C PHE A 93 -0.60 -7.31 1.17
N GLY A 94 -0.71 -8.03 2.28
CA GLY A 94 -1.97 -8.19 3.01
C GLY A 94 -1.87 -7.75 4.46
N VAL A 95 -2.94 -7.15 4.98
CA VAL A 95 -3.08 -6.84 6.40
C VAL A 95 -4.50 -7.14 6.88
N THR A 96 -4.61 -7.75 8.05
CA THR A 96 -5.85 -7.77 8.81
C THR A 96 -5.57 -7.33 10.23
N VAL A 97 -6.52 -6.61 10.83
CA VAL A 97 -6.39 -6.08 12.19
C VAL A 97 -7.52 -6.68 13.02
N LYS A 98 -7.16 -7.11 14.22
CA LYS A 98 -8.11 -7.62 15.20
C LYS A 98 -7.60 -7.25 16.59
N ASP A 99 -8.41 -6.49 17.32
CA ASP A 99 -8.05 -5.94 18.62
C ASP A 99 -6.78 -5.08 18.48
N ASP A 100 -5.80 -5.21 19.36
CA ASP A 100 -4.56 -4.43 19.30
C ASP A 100 -3.44 -5.11 18.46
N LEU A 101 -3.81 -5.97 17.51
CA LEU A 101 -2.85 -6.74 16.71
C LEU A 101 -3.09 -6.57 15.20
N ALA A 102 -2.01 -6.29 14.48
CA ALA A 102 -1.94 -6.36 13.03
C ALA A 102 -1.27 -7.66 12.61
N TYR A 103 -1.95 -8.40 11.74
CA TYR A 103 -1.47 -9.62 11.09
C TYR A 103 -1.14 -9.28 9.65
N ILE A 104 0.12 -9.45 9.25
CA ILE A 104 0.66 -8.90 8.01
C ILE A 104 1.29 -10.02 7.19
N ALA A 105 0.87 -10.12 5.92
CA ALA A 105 1.53 -10.93 4.90
C ALA A 105 2.53 -10.05 4.15
N SER A 106 3.82 -10.36 4.25
CA SER A 106 4.91 -9.43 3.92
C SER A 106 5.93 -9.97 2.92
N ASP A 107 5.50 -10.35 1.71
CA ASP A 107 6.39 -10.85 0.65
C ASP A 107 7.42 -11.85 1.23
N SER A 108 8.72 -11.64 1.00
CA SER A 108 9.79 -12.52 1.48
C SER A 108 10.10 -12.40 2.98
N ASN A 109 9.45 -11.49 3.70
CA ASN A 109 9.47 -11.45 5.17
C ASN A 109 8.51 -12.49 5.78
N GLY A 110 7.60 -13.08 5.00
CA GLY A 110 6.64 -14.08 5.47
C GLY A 110 5.48 -13.48 6.28
N PHE A 111 5.09 -14.16 7.36
CA PHE A 111 3.98 -13.79 8.22
C PHE A 111 4.45 -13.04 9.47
N ILE A 112 3.90 -11.85 9.71
CA ILE A 112 4.27 -10.96 10.81
C ILE A 112 3.05 -10.69 11.69
N ILE A 113 3.23 -10.74 13.02
CA ILE A 113 2.30 -10.19 14.00
C ILE A 113 2.95 -8.95 14.61
N ALA A 114 2.19 -7.85 14.67
CA ALA A 114 2.61 -6.62 15.33
C ALA A 114 1.56 -6.13 16.33
N ASN A 115 2.02 -5.76 17.51
CA ASN A 115 1.25 -5.01 18.49
C ASN A 115 1.11 -3.55 18.03
N ILE A 116 -0.14 -3.10 17.96
CA ILE A 116 -0.56 -1.78 17.51
C ILE A 116 -1.39 -1.02 18.57
N SER A 117 -1.34 -1.46 19.84
CA SER A 117 -2.01 -0.78 20.97
C SER A 117 -1.56 0.68 21.13
N ASP A 118 -0.30 0.98 20.78
CA ASP A 118 0.18 2.33 20.49
C ASP A 118 0.46 2.45 18.98
N PRO A 119 -0.50 2.98 18.19
CA PRO A 119 -0.34 3.05 16.74
C PRO A 119 0.72 4.06 16.29
N GLU A 120 1.24 4.92 17.18
CA GLU A 120 2.39 5.79 16.87
C GLU A 120 3.73 5.04 17.01
N ASN A 121 3.75 3.95 17.79
CA ASN A 121 4.95 3.14 18.06
C ASN A 121 4.64 1.63 17.96
N PRO A 122 4.21 1.13 16.79
CA PRO A 122 3.88 -0.28 16.65
C PRO A 122 5.13 -1.16 16.77
N LEU A 123 4.97 -2.37 17.30
CA LEU A 123 6.06 -3.31 17.57
C LEU A 123 5.74 -4.69 16.98
N ILE A 124 6.65 -5.22 16.16
CA ILE A 124 6.58 -6.63 15.74
C ILE A 124 6.75 -7.52 16.97
N THR A 125 5.75 -8.35 17.27
CA THR A 125 5.77 -9.29 18.41
C THR A 125 6.37 -10.63 18.00
N ASP A 126 6.09 -11.09 16.79
CA ASP A 126 6.70 -12.28 16.23
C ASP A 126 6.63 -12.29 14.69
N GLN A 127 7.46 -13.14 14.07
CA GLN A 127 7.58 -13.30 12.64
C GLN A 127 7.93 -14.75 12.28
N TYR A 128 7.20 -15.32 11.32
CA TYR A 128 7.49 -16.62 10.72
C TYR A 128 7.87 -16.46 9.25
N ASN A 129 8.93 -17.15 8.84
CA ASN A 129 9.43 -17.12 7.47
C ASN A 129 10.11 -18.46 7.13
N ASP A 130 9.63 -19.13 6.09
CA ASP A 130 10.25 -20.34 5.54
C ASP A 130 10.74 -20.20 4.09
N GLY A 131 10.87 -18.94 3.63
CA GLY A 131 11.48 -18.57 2.35
C GLY A 131 10.50 -18.41 1.19
N GLY A 132 9.19 -18.41 1.43
CA GLY A 132 8.17 -18.06 0.44
C GLY A 132 7.87 -16.56 0.36
N SER A 133 6.82 -16.24 -0.40
CA SER A 133 6.29 -14.88 -0.62
C SER A 133 4.83 -14.81 -0.16
N ALA A 134 4.60 -14.20 1.00
CA ALA A 134 3.29 -14.08 1.63
C ALA A 134 2.46 -12.96 0.99
N HIS A 135 1.23 -13.26 0.55
CA HIS A 135 0.36 -12.37 -0.23
C HIS A 135 -0.84 -11.84 0.53
N SER A 136 -1.56 -12.69 1.27
CA SER A 136 -2.78 -12.31 1.97
C SER A 136 -2.90 -13.06 3.28
N VAL A 137 -3.68 -12.50 4.20
CA VAL A 137 -3.90 -13.06 5.53
C VAL A 137 -5.33 -12.78 5.97
N CYS A 138 -5.97 -13.79 6.55
CA CYS A 138 -7.21 -13.64 7.29
C CYS A 138 -7.12 -14.38 8.63
N THR A 139 -7.95 -14.01 9.60
CA THR A 139 -7.97 -14.65 10.92
C THR A 139 -9.36 -15.19 11.26
N ASN A 140 -9.41 -16.29 12.03
CA ASN A 140 -10.64 -16.78 12.63
C ASN A 140 -10.32 -17.45 13.97
N GLY A 141 -10.89 -16.92 15.05
CA GLY A 141 -10.58 -17.38 16.41
C GLY A 141 -9.10 -17.21 16.73
N SER A 142 -8.43 -18.32 17.03
CA SER A 142 -7.00 -18.42 17.36
C SER A 142 -6.12 -18.84 16.18
N TYR A 143 -6.63 -18.78 14.95
CA TYR A 143 -5.88 -19.19 13.77
C TYR A 143 -5.75 -18.06 12.75
N ALA A 144 -4.58 -17.97 12.13
CA ALA A 144 -4.33 -17.18 10.93
C ALA A 144 -4.17 -18.12 9.72
N TYR A 145 -4.67 -17.67 8.57
CA TYR A 145 -4.57 -18.36 7.29
C TYR A 145 -3.85 -17.42 6.33
N VAL A 146 -2.67 -17.82 5.89
CA VAL A 146 -1.77 -16.98 5.08
C VAL A 146 -1.57 -17.65 3.74
N THR A 147 -1.79 -16.91 2.65
CA THR A 147 -1.45 -17.38 1.31
C THR A 147 -0.02 -17.03 0.99
N GLU A 148 0.75 -18.01 0.54
CA GLU A 148 2.18 -17.89 0.30
C GLU A 148 2.58 -18.66 -0.97
N TYR A 149 3.53 -18.12 -1.73
CA TYR A 149 4.06 -18.80 -2.91
C TYR A 149 5.55 -19.11 -2.72
N PRO A 150 6.00 -20.36 -3.00
CA PRO A 150 5.25 -21.50 -3.54
C PRO A 150 4.49 -22.38 -2.53
N GLN A 151 4.44 -22.04 -1.24
CA GLN A 151 3.97 -22.90 -0.13
C GLN A 151 2.45 -23.19 -0.10
N GLY A 152 1.64 -22.44 -0.86
CA GLY A 152 0.19 -22.62 -0.89
C GLY A 152 -0.52 -21.76 0.16
N MET A 153 -1.30 -22.40 1.03
CA MET A 153 -1.93 -21.71 2.18
C MET A 153 -1.45 -22.33 3.48
N GLU A 154 -0.84 -21.52 4.32
CA GLU A 154 -0.36 -21.92 5.64
C GLU A 154 -1.36 -21.56 6.73
N ILE A 155 -1.45 -22.42 7.74
CA ILE A 155 -2.34 -22.24 8.89
C ILE A 155 -1.47 -22.15 10.14
N PHE A 156 -1.62 -21.06 10.88
CA PHE A 156 -0.88 -20.78 12.10
C PHE A 156 -1.81 -20.73 13.30
N ASP A 157 -1.38 -21.31 14.43
CA ASP A 157 -1.94 -21.00 15.74
C ASP A 157 -1.33 -19.67 16.20
N ILE A 158 -2.20 -18.72 16.50
CA ILE A 158 -1.91 -17.36 16.94
C ILE A 158 -2.56 -17.06 18.30
N SER A 159 -2.82 -18.11 19.10
CA SER A 159 -3.37 -17.98 20.46
C SER A 159 -2.47 -17.16 21.39
N THR A 160 -1.18 -17.12 21.10
CA THR A 160 -0.16 -16.35 21.81
C THR A 160 0.52 -15.40 20.79
N PRO A 161 0.27 -14.08 20.84
CA PRO A 161 0.69 -13.15 19.79
C PRO A 161 2.21 -12.99 19.58
N ASP A 162 3.02 -13.47 20.52
CA ASP A 162 4.48 -13.49 20.49
C ASP A 162 5.07 -14.91 20.29
N ASP A 163 4.23 -15.88 19.88
CA ASP A 163 4.63 -17.26 19.59
C ASP A 163 3.77 -17.85 18.45
N ILE A 164 4.17 -17.57 17.21
CA ILE A 164 3.56 -18.10 15.99
C ILE A 164 3.93 -19.58 15.83
N ILE A 165 2.92 -20.45 15.77
CA ILE A 165 3.13 -21.87 15.55
C ILE A 165 2.48 -22.28 14.23
N LYS A 166 3.28 -22.69 13.24
CA LYS A 166 2.76 -23.31 12.00
C LYS A 166 2.11 -24.65 12.35
N VAL A 167 0.81 -24.76 12.10
CA VAL A 167 0.00 -25.96 12.37
C VAL A 167 0.10 -26.94 11.21
N THR A 168 -0.16 -26.45 9.99
CA THR A 168 -0.10 -27.22 8.75
C THR A 168 -0.08 -26.27 7.55
N GLU A 169 0.10 -26.83 6.37
CA GLU A 169 -0.13 -26.17 5.09
C GLU A 169 -1.14 -26.95 4.24
N TYR A 170 -1.82 -26.24 3.35
CA TYR A 170 -2.56 -26.80 2.22
C TYR A 170 -1.87 -26.36 0.93
N ASP A 171 -1.32 -27.32 0.20
CA ASP A 171 -0.78 -27.10 -1.13
C ASP A 171 -1.28 -28.19 -2.09
N ASP A 172 -1.79 -27.76 -3.24
CA ASP A 172 -2.15 -28.60 -4.37
C ASP A 172 -1.53 -28.10 -5.68
N GLY A 173 -0.41 -27.37 -5.59
CA GLY A 173 0.31 -26.73 -6.70
C GLY A 173 -0.37 -25.45 -7.21
N GLY A 174 -1.16 -24.79 -6.36
CA GLY A 174 -1.93 -23.60 -6.70
C GLY A 174 -1.17 -22.31 -6.52
N VAL A 175 -1.70 -21.25 -7.15
CA VAL A 175 -1.19 -19.88 -6.93
C VAL A 175 -2.31 -19.08 -6.30
N PHE A 176 -2.31 -19.08 -4.97
CA PHE A 176 -3.29 -18.38 -4.15
C PHE A 176 -2.85 -16.95 -3.89
N ARG A 177 -3.78 -15.99 -4.04
CA ARG A 177 -3.52 -14.56 -3.84
C ARG A 177 -4.30 -14.03 -2.65
N GLY A 178 -5.63 -13.96 -2.75
CA GLY A 178 -6.51 -13.63 -1.63
C GLY A 178 -6.86 -14.85 -0.77
N VAL A 179 -7.43 -14.58 0.40
CA VAL A 179 -8.04 -15.60 1.28
C VAL A 179 -9.15 -14.95 2.09
N ALA A 180 -10.30 -15.61 2.16
CA ALA A 180 -11.39 -15.21 3.05
C ALA A 180 -11.94 -16.42 3.80
N ILE A 181 -12.45 -16.17 5.00
CA ILE A 181 -13.05 -17.21 5.85
C ILE A 181 -14.47 -16.82 6.23
N LYS A 182 -15.37 -17.80 6.20
CA LYS A 182 -16.70 -17.70 6.80
C LYS A 182 -17.00 -18.98 7.56
N ASN A 183 -17.26 -18.87 8.85
CA ASN A 183 -17.37 -20.00 9.77
C ASN A 183 -16.09 -20.86 9.68
N ASN A 184 -16.22 -22.14 9.31
CA ASN A 184 -15.09 -23.06 9.15
C ASN A 184 -14.76 -23.32 7.68
N PHE A 185 -15.09 -22.39 6.78
CA PHE A 185 -14.82 -22.54 5.35
C PHE A 185 -13.93 -21.42 4.84
N ILE A 186 -12.79 -21.82 4.27
CA ILE A 186 -11.88 -20.94 3.55
C ILE A 186 -12.31 -20.89 2.09
N TYR A 187 -12.36 -19.69 1.55
CA TYR A 187 -12.57 -19.38 0.15
C TYR A 187 -11.26 -18.85 -0.41
N LEU A 188 -10.70 -19.58 -1.35
CA LEU A 188 -9.31 -19.44 -1.78
C LEU A 188 -9.26 -19.21 -3.30
N PRO A 189 -9.15 -17.95 -3.74
CA PRO A 189 -8.85 -17.59 -5.12
C PRO A 189 -7.54 -18.24 -5.60
N ASP A 190 -7.67 -19.16 -6.55
CA ASP A 190 -6.55 -19.70 -7.32
C ASP A 190 -6.50 -19.00 -8.67
N SER A 191 -5.44 -18.21 -8.90
CA SER A 191 -5.31 -17.40 -10.11
C SER A 191 -5.37 -18.21 -11.42
N GLY A 192 -4.97 -19.49 -11.39
CA GLY A 192 -5.00 -20.38 -12.55
C GLY A 192 -6.22 -21.30 -12.61
N ARG A 193 -6.83 -21.64 -11.47
CA ARG A 193 -7.83 -22.72 -11.36
C ARG A 193 -9.15 -22.31 -10.70
N GLY A 194 -9.30 -21.03 -10.39
CA GLY A 194 -10.53 -20.43 -9.90
C GLY A 194 -10.77 -20.53 -8.40
N LEU A 195 -12.02 -20.43 -7.98
CA LEU A 195 -12.33 -20.42 -6.56
C LEU A 195 -12.28 -21.85 -5.98
N LYS A 196 -11.42 -22.07 -4.98
CA LYS A 196 -11.45 -23.28 -4.13
C LYS A 196 -12.17 -22.99 -2.83
N VAL A 197 -12.85 -24.00 -2.30
CA VAL A 197 -13.45 -23.95 -0.96
C VAL A 197 -12.91 -25.09 -0.12
N LEU A 198 -12.38 -24.77 1.05
CA LEU A 198 -11.82 -25.73 1.99
C LEU A 198 -12.60 -25.70 3.29
N ASN A 199 -12.86 -26.87 3.87
CA ASN A 199 -13.33 -27.01 5.24
C ASN A 199 -12.12 -27.08 6.18
N VAL A 200 -12.06 -26.15 7.13
CA VAL A 200 -11.01 -26.00 8.15
C VAL A 200 -11.55 -26.18 9.56
N THR A 201 -12.61 -26.98 9.74
CA THR A 201 -13.15 -27.32 11.07
C THR A 201 -12.09 -28.00 11.94
N ASP A 202 -11.21 -28.79 11.31
CA ASP A 202 -9.96 -29.25 11.88
C ASP A 202 -8.81 -28.49 11.18
N PRO A 203 -8.21 -27.47 11.83
CA PRO A 203 -7.13 -26.68 11.25
C PRO A 203 -5.89 -27.50 10.92
N SER A 204 -5.68 -28.67 11.55
CA SER A 204 -4.55 -29.56 11.25
C SER A 204 -4.78 -30.45 10.03
N SER A 205 -6.00 -30.47 9.49
CA SER A 205 -6.36 -31.28 8.33
C SER A 205 -7.39 -30.56 7.44
N PRO A 206 -6.98 -29.48 6.75
CA PRO A 206 -7.84 -28.77 5.80
C PRO A 206 -8.28 -29.70 4.66
N LYS A 207 -9.57 -29.63 4.30
CA LYS A 207 -10.16 -30.50 3.26
C LYS A 207 -10.77 -29.68 2.15
N LEU A 208 -10.30 -29.87 0.92
CA LEU A 208 -10.97 -29.33 -0.27
C LEU A 208 -12.38 -29.92 -0.38
N VAL A 209 -13.39 -29.05 -0.42
CA VAL A 209 -14.81 -29.46 -0.53
C VAL A 209 -15.46 -29.02 -1.84
N SER A 210 -14.94 -27.98 -2.49
CA SER A 210 -15.49 -27.49 -3.76
C SER A 210 -14.43 -26.79 -4.61
N THR A 211 -14.65 -26.74 -5.92
CA THR A 211 -13.86 -25.94 -6.86
C THR A 211 -14.75 -25.40 -7.97
N SER A 212 -14.70 -24.10 -8.21
CA SER A 212 -15.34 -23.43 -9.34
C SER A 212 -14.31 -23.19 -10.45
N LEU A 213 -14.28 -24.08 -11.44
CA LEU A 213 -13.25 -24.11 -12.48
C LEU A 213 -13.41 -23.04 -13.58
N LEU A 214 -14.51 -22.28 -13.58
CA LEU A 214 -14.85 -21.31 -14.64
C LEU A 214 -14.50 -19.86 -14.29
N THR A 215 -13.86 -19.63 -13.14
CA THR A 215 -13.38 -18.31 -12.73
C THR A 215 -11.88 -18.22 -12.99
N HIS A 216 -11.47 -17.68 -14.13
CA HIS A 216 -10.04 -17.50 -14.44
C HIS A 216 -9.51 -16.19 -13.84
N GLY A 217 -8.24 -16.17 -13.44
CA GLY A 217 -7.59 -14.96 -12.92
C GLY A 217 -8.09 -14.54 -11.54
N ALA A 218 -8.66 -15.45 -10.75
CA ALA A 218 -9.18 -15.15 -9.43
C ALA A 218 -8.05 -14.66 -8.50
N ILE A 219 -8.20 -13.45 -7.95
CA ILE A 219 -7.16 -12.81 -7.14
C ILE A 219 -7.66 -12.36 -5.79
N ASP A 220 -8.85 -11.76 -5.72
CA ASP A 220 -9.41 -11.23 -4.48
C ASP A 220 -10.79 -11.82 -4.20
N VAL A 221 -11.13 -11.90 -2.91
CA VAL A 221 -12.38 -12.48 -2.43
C VAL A 221 -12.93 -11.68 -1.26
N TYR A 222 -14.17 -11.26 -1.40
CA TYR A 222 -14.90 -10.59 -0.33
C TYR A 222 -16.21 -11.31 -0.03
N ILE A 223 -16.54 -11.43 1.25
CA ILE A 223 -17.74 -12.13 1.72
C ILE A 223 -18.60 -11.17 2.52
N HIS A 224 -19.87 -11.10 2.17
CA HIS A 224 -20.88 -10.38 2.94
C HIS A 224 -22.14 -11.23 3.07
N ASN A 225 -22.43 -11.68 4.30
CA ASN A 225 -23.49 -12.66 4.58
C ASN A 225 -23.29 -13.96 3.76
N ASP A 226 -24.29 -14.38 2.99
CA ASP A 226 -24.26 -15.55 2.10
C ASP A 226 -23.79 -15.22 0.67
N LEU A 227 -23.34 -13.99 0.41
CA LEU A 227 -22.75 -13.62 -0.88
C LEU A 227 -21.23 -13.61 -0.80
N LEU A 228 -20.61 -14.19 -1.83
CA LEU A 228 -19.18 -14.07 -2.10
C LEU A 228 -18.98 -13.34 -3.42
N PHE A 229 -18.07 -12.38 -3.40
CA PHE A 229 -17.65 -11.62 -4.57
C PHE A 229 -16.20 -11.99 -4.86
N LEU A 230 -15.94 -12.35 -6.11
CA LEU A 230 -14.62 -12.79 -6.57
C LEU A 230 -14.10 -11.82 -7.62
N GLY A 231 -13.02 -11.11 -7.29
CA GLY A 231 -12.28 -10.27 -8.22
C GLY A 231 -11.38 -11.11 -9.11
N CYS A 232 -11.51 -10.97 -10.42
CA CYS A 232 -10.77 -11.73 -11.40
C CYS A 232 -10.02 -10.83 -12.38
N HIS A 233 -8.69 -10.94 -12.38
CA HIS A 233 -7.79 -10.25 -13.30
C HIS A 233 -8.14 -10.56 -14.76
N GLY A 234 -8.52 -9.53 -15.53
CA GLY A 234 -8.91 -9.65 -16.94
C GLY A 234 -10.27 -10.32 -17.19
N HIS A 235 -11.00 -10.72 -16.15
CA HIS A 235 -12.28 -11.45 -16.27
C HIS A 235 -13.43 -10.84 -15.46
N GLY A 236 -13.22 -9.69 -14.81
CA GLY A 236 -14.25 -8.93 -14.10
C GLY A 236 -14.55 -9.52 -12.74
N VAL A 237 -15.80 -9.47 -12.32
CA VAL A 237 -16.24 -9.97 -11.01
C VAL A 237 -17.27 -11.08 -11.15
N TYR A 238 -17.19 -12.07 -10.28
CA TYR A 238 -18.18 -13.15 -10.14
C TYR A 238 -18.87 -13.03 -8.79
N ILE A 239 -20.18 -13.32 -8.76
CA ILE A 239 -21.00 -13.28 -7.55
C ILE A 239 -21.51 -14.68 -7.28
N PHE A 240 -21.32 -15.18 -6.07
CA PHE A 240 -21.71 -16.52 -5.64
C PHE A 240 -22.63 -16.46 -4.42
N ASP A 241 -23.62 -17.35 -4.39
CA ASP A 241 -24.30 -17.77 -3.15
C ASP A 241 -23.46 -18.85 -2.48
N ILE A 242 -23.11 -18.62 -1.22
CA ILE A 242 -22.32 -19.51 -0.37
C ILE A 242 -23.08 -19.94 0.89
N SER A 243 -24.41 -19.87 0.88
CA SER A 243 -25.27 -20.43 1.93
C SER A 243 -25.05 -21.93 2.14
N THR A 244 -24.62 -22.63 1.09
CA THR A 244 -24.15 -24.03 1.13
C THR A 244 -22.67 -24.10 0.72
N PRO A 245 -21.71 -24.04 1.67
CA PRO A 245 -20.28 -23.90 1.37
C PRO A 245 -19.67 -25.02 0.51
N HIS A 246 -20.21 -26.24 0.60
CA HIS A 246 -19.74 -27.38 -0.21
C HIS A 246 -20.19 -27.30 -1.68
N SER A 247 -21.13 -26.41 -1.99
CA SER A 247 -21.67 -26.22 -3.34
C SER A 247 -22.01 -24.76 -3.60
N PRO A 248 -21.00 -23.85 -3.69
CA PRO A 248 -21.23 -22.46 -4.07
C PRO A 248 -21.93 -22.38 -5.42
N ILE A 249 -22.93 -21.50 -5.53
CA ILE A 249 -23.71 -21.30 -6.76
C ILE A 249 -23.34 -19.95 -7.34
N GLN A 250 -22.80 -19.92 -8.56
CA GLN A 250 -22.58 -18.66 -9.25
C GLN A 250 -23.94 -18.03 -9.62
N LEU A 251 -24.23 -16.87 -9.03
CA LEU A 251 -25.46 -16.12 -9.29
C LEU A 251 -25.32 -15.25 -10.54
N GLY A 252 -24.21 -14.54 -10.65
CA GLY A 252 -24.01 -13.55 -11.70
C GLY A 252 -22.53 -13.24 -11.94
N LYS A 253 -22.29 -12.44 -12.97
CA LYS A 253 -20.97 -11.91 -13.30
C LYS A 253 -21.11 -10.54 -13.95
N TYR A 254 -20.10 -9.70 -13.77
CA TYR A 254 -19.98 -8.44 -14.47
C TYR A 254 -18.58 -8.32 -15.05
N TYR A 255 -18.48 -7.87 -16.30
CA TYR A 255 -17.22 -7.70 -16.99
C TYR A 255 -17.17 -6.35 -17.70
N LYS A 256 -16.15 -5.55 -17.36
CA LYS A 256 -15.82 -4.32 -18.06
C LYS A 256 -14.66 -4.60 -19.03
N LEU A 257 -14.86 -4.32 -20.32
CA LEU A 257 -13.88 -4.66 -21.35
C LEU A 257 -12.52 -4.00 -21.08
N GLY A 258 -11.47 -4.81 -21.03
CA GLY A 258 -10.11 -4.38 -20.71
C GLY A 258 -9.94 -3.86 -19.28
N GLY A 259 -10.82 -4.30 -18.36
CA GLY A 259 -10.68 -4.08 -16.92
C GLY A 259 -9.96 -5.23 -16.23
N GLU A 260 -9.35 -4.92 -15.09
CA GLU A 260 -8.62 -5.83 -14.22
C GLU A 260 -9.15 -5.68 -12.81
N ALA A 261 -10.14 -6.49 -12.41
CA ALA A 261 -10.75 -6.39 -11.08
C ALA A 261 -9.80 -6.94 -10.00
N TYR A 262 -9.11 -6.03 -9.30
CA TYR A 262 -8.06 -6.34 -8.33
C TYR A 262 -8.56 -6.44 -6.89
N GLY A 263 -9.50 -5.57 -6.52
CA GLY A 263 -10.10 -5.58 -5.20
C GLY A 263 -11.62 -5.51 -5.29
N VAL A 264 -12.31 -6.19 -4.37
CA VAL A 264 -13.77 -6.15 -4.26
C VAL A 264 -14.21 -5.96 -2.82
N THR A 265 -15.23 -5.12 -2.60
CA THR A 265 -15.87 -4.97 -1.29
C THR A 265 -17.31 -4.54 -1.46
N GLY A 266 -18.17 -4.67 -0.44
CA GLY A 266 -19.55 -4.21 -0.56
C GLY A 266 -20.52 -4.76 0.46
N ASN A 267 -21.78 -4.81 0.06
CA ASN A 267 -22.90 -5.26 0.88
C ASN A 267 -23.91 -6.05 0.05
N THR A 268 -25.15 -6.19 0.51
CA THR A 268 -26.22 -6.92 -0.20
C THR A 268 -26.82 -6.19 -1.40
N THR A 269 -26.50 -4.91 -1.60
CA THR A 269 -27.09 -4.03 -2.62
C THR A 269 -26.07 -3.37 -3.53
N HIS A 270 -24.84 -3.17 -3.05
CA HIS A 270 -23.76 -2.52 -3.78
C HIS A 270 -22.47 -3.33 -3.67
N LEU A 271 -21.79 -3.51 -4.81
CA LEU A 271 -20.44 -4.05 -4.91
C LEU A 271 -19.53 -2.97 -5.49
N TYR A 272 -18.50 -2.61 -4.73
CA TYR A 272 -17.45 -1.68 -5.13
C TYR A 272 -16.27 -2.50 -5.67
N VAL A 273 -15.80 -2.13 -6.85
CA VAL A 273 -14.73 -2.85 -7.53
C VAL A 273 -13.57 -1.89 -7.78
N ALA A 274 -12.41 -2.22 -7.22
CA ALA A 274 -11.13 -1.64 -7.61
C ALA A 274 -10.65 -2.34 -8.87
N ASP A 275 -10.53 -1.58 -9.95
CA ASP A 275 -10.05 -2.05 -11.24
C ASP A 275 -8.82 -1.25 -11.64
N LEU A 276 -7.69 -1.94 -11.75
CA LEU A 276 -6.39 -1.29 -11.94
C LEU A 276 -6.34 -0.42 -13.20
N GLN A 277 -7.11 -0.77 -14.24
CA GLN A 277 -7.13 -0.05 -15.52
C GLN A 277 -8.32 0.92 -15.64
N LYS A 278 -9.35 0.77 -14.80
CA LYS A 278 -10.61 1.53 -14.90
C LYS A 278 -10.89 2.44 -13.69
N GLY A 279 -10.05 2.40 -12.67
CA GLY A 279 -10.29 3.09 -11.40
C GLY A 279 -11.25 2.31 -10.52
N VAL A 280 -12.30 2.95 -10.04
CA VAL A 280 -13.33 2.30 -9.21
C VAL A 280 -14.67 2.37 -9.90
N TYR A 281 -15.47 1.30 -9.80
CA TYR A 281 -16.87 1.34 -10.19
C TYR A 281 -17.77 0.65 -9.17
N ILE A 282 -19.01 1.11 -9.11
CA ILE A 282 -20.05 0.56 -8.23
C ILE A 282 -21.05 -0.21 -9.08
N LEU A 283 -21.30 -1.46 -8.69
CA LEU A 283 -22.36 -2.29 -9.23
C LEU A 283 -23.54 -2.30 -8.25
N ASN A 284 -24.74 -1.99 -8.75
CA ASN A 284 -25.97 -2.40 -8.07
C ASN A 284 -26.13 -3.91 -8.22
N ILE A 285 -26.31 -4.58 -7.08
CA ILE A 285 -26.44 -6.03 -6.95
C ILE A 285 -27.69 -6.41 -6.15
N THR A 286 -28.72 -5.55 -6.17
CA THR A 286 -30.03 -5.90 -5.56
C THR A 286 -30.62 -7.16 -6.20
N ASP A 287 -30.35 -7.37 -7.49
CA ASP A 287 -30.41 -8.68 -8.14
C ASP A 287 -28.97 -9.16 -8.43
N PRO A 288 -28.38 -10.04 -7.61
CA PRO A 288 -27.01 -10.51 -7.79
C PRO A 288 -26.81 -11.35 -9.07
N SER A 289 -27.89 -11.79 -9.73
CA SER A 289 -27.81 -12.48 -11.02
C SER A 289 -27.69 -11.54 -12.22
N HIS A 290 -28.04 -10.25 -12.05
CA HIS A 290 -27.95 -9.21 -13.06
C HIS A 290 -27.28 -7.94 -12.51
N PRO A 291 -26.00 -8.02 -12.11
CA PRO A 291 -25.26 -6.87 -11.62
C PRO A 291 -25.20 -5.75 -12.67
N LYS A 292 -25.39 -4.50 -12.24
CA LYS A 292 -25.40 -3.34 -13.14
C LYS A 292 -24.52 -2.22 -12.60
N GLU A 293 -23.60 -1.73 -13.42
CA GLU A 293 -22.80 -0.55 -13.09
C GLU A 293 -23.69 0.71 -12.96
N ILE A 294 -23.50 1.46 -11.88
CA ILE A 294 -24.27 2.66 -11.56
C ILE A 294 -23.41 3.91 -11.35
N SER A 295 -22.09 3.75 -11.11
CA SER A 295 -21.17 4.87 -10.91
C SER A 295 -19.72 4.43 -11.18
N GLU A 296 -18.86 5.39 -11.52
CA GLU A 296 -17.42 5.17 -11.70
C GLU A 296 -16.57 6.39 -11.28
N TYR A 297 -15.34 6.11 -10.86
CA TYR A 297 -14.29 7.08 -10.58
C TYR A 297 -13.00 6.61 -11.27
N SER A 298 -12.64 7.26 -12.37
CA SER A 298 -11.55 6.82 -13.25
C SER A 298 -10.16 7.38 -12.88
N ASN A 299 -10.09 8.34 -11.95
CA ASN A 299 -8.83 8.97 -11.55
C ASN A 299 -8.14 8.20 -10.41
N ALA A 300 -8.02 6.88 -10.56
CA ALA A 300 -7.33 5.99 -9.63
C ALA A 300 -6.72 4.80 -10.40
N ALA A 301 -5.67 4.22 -9.83
CA ALA A 301 -5.11 2.93 -10.19
C ALA A 301 -5.10 2.04 -8.93
N PRO A 302 -6.27 1.61 -8.43
CA PRO A 302 -6.38 0.91 -7.17
C PRO A 302 -5.97 -0.55 -7.30
N HIS A 303 -5.14 -1.02 -6.37
CA HIS A 303 -4.81 -2.44 -6.19
C HIS A 303 -5.76 -3.13 -5.21
N ASP A 304 -6.39 -2.37 -4.32
CA ASP A 304 -7.38 -2.90 -3.38
C ASP A 304 -8.36 -1.80 -2.93
N ILE A 305 -9.49 -2.22 -2.38
CA ILE A 305 -10.61 -1.38 -1.96
C ILE A 305 -11.21 -1.87 -0.66
N PHE A 306 -11.41 -0.94 0.27
CA PHE A 306 -12.10 -1.19 1.52
C PHE A 306 -13.28 -0.23 1.69
N TRP A 307 -14.39 -0.73 2.21
CA TRP A 307 -15.59 0.06 2.47
C TRP A 307 -16.07 -0.14 3.92
N ASN A 308 -16.35 0.97 4.61
CA ASN A 308 -16.72 0.97 6.04
C ASN A 308 -18.15 1.47 6.31
N ASP A 309 -19.09 1.14 5.41
CA ASP A 309 -20.47 1.66 5.38
C ASP A 309 -20.63 3.13 4.99
N LYS A 310 -19.58 3.95 5.07
CA LYS A 310 -19.66 5.40 4.83
C LYS A 310 -18.67 5.93 3.80
N LYS A 311 -17.48 5.34 3.77
CA LYS A 311 -16.35 5.79 2.95
C LYS A 311 -15.73 4.59 2.26
N ILE A 312 -15.09 4.90 1.15
CA ILE A 312 -14.32 3.96 0.35
C ILE A 312 -12.86 4.37 0.46
N PHE A 313 -12.01 3.41 0.79
CA PHE A 313 -10.57 3.58 0.94
C PHE A 313 -9.91 2.76 -0.17
N LEU A 314 -9.06 3.40 -0.97
CA LEU A 314 -8.36 2.75 -2.06
C LEU A 314 -6.87 2.68 -1.75
N ALA A 315 -6.31 1.48 -1.77
CA ALA A 315 -4.88 1.28 -1.88
C ALA A 315 -4.50 1.54 -3.34
N ASP A 316 -3.90 2.69 -3.60
CA ASP A 316 -3.64 3.19 -4.96
C ASP A 316 -2.15 3.17 -5.30
N GLN A 317 -1.79 2.70 -6.50
CA GLN A 317 -0.38 2.56 -6.91
C GLN A 317 0.36 3.90 -7.02
N ASP A 318 -0.35 4.99 -7.31
CA ASP A 318 0.23 6.31 -7.53
C ASP A 318 0.08 7.24 -6.32
N LYS A 319 -1.04 7.11 -5.59
CA LYS A 319 -1.48 8.04 -4.56
C LYS A 319 -1.45 7.46 -3.14
N ARG A 320 -1.11 6.17 -3.00
CA ARG A 320 -1.11 5.37 -1.75
C ARG A 320 -2.50 5.16 -1.17
N LEU A 321 -3.15 6.23 -0.72
CA LEU A 321 -4.50 6.20 -0.16
C LEU A 321 -5.37 7.24 -0.83
N ILE A 322 -6.47 6.80 -1.42
CA ILE A 322 -7.58 7.67 -1.81
C ILE A 322 -8.74 7.37 -0.87
N ILE A 323 -9.42 8.41 -0.39
CA ILE A 323 -10.66 8.28 0.38
C ILE A 323 -11.76 8.93 -0.44
N LEU A 324 -12.79 8.16 -0.77
CA LEU A 324 -14.00 8.62 -1.43
C LEU A 324 -15.19 8.50 -0.47
N ASP A 325 -16.23 9.31 -0.70
CA ASP A 325 -17.55 9.05 -0.10
C ASP A 325 -18.31 7.94 -0.85
N GLU A 326 -19.54 7.65 -0.42
CA GLU A 326 -20.40 6.62 -1.02
C GLU A 326 -20.84 6.92 -2.46
N HIS A 327 -20.68 8.17 -2.92
CA HIS A 327 -20.99 8.63 -4.27
C HIS A 327 -19.76 8.68 -5.18
N LEU A 328 -18.62 8.20 -4.69
CA LEU A 328 -17.30 8.28 -5.33
C LEU A 328 -16.73 9.71 -5.44
N GLU A 329 -17.20 10.64 -4.63
CA GLU A 329 -16.60 11.97 -4.56
C GLU A 329 -15.34 11.93 -3.69
N PRO A 330 -14.20 12.49 -4.17
CA PRO A 330 -12.94 12.42 -3.45
C PRO A 330 -12.94 13.33 -2.22
N LEU A 331 -12.73 12.71 -1.04
CA LEU A 331 -12.46 13.39 0.22
C LEU A 331 -10.95 13.63 0.40
N PHE A 332 -10.12 12.70 -0.07
CA PHE A 332 -8.66 12.75 -0.02
C PHE A 332 -8.07 11.95 -1.19
N THR A 333 -7.02 12.46 -1.85
CA THR A 333 -6.41 11.85 -3.06
C THR A 333 -4.91 11.63 -2.92
N GLY A 334 -4.50 11.17 -1.74
CA GLY A 334 -3.13 10.74 -1.49
C GLY A 334 -2.18 11.85 -1.04
N PHE A 335 -1.04 11.40 -0.54
CA PHE A 335 0.12 12.24 -0.32
C PHE A 335 0.85 12.35 -1.66
N GLN A 336 0.40 13.27 -2.53
CA GLN A 336 1.04 13.44 -3.84
C GLN A 336 2.56 13.56 -3.68
N ARG A 337 3.32 12.92 -4.58
CA ARG A 337 4.69 13.38 -4.86
C ARG A 337 4.55 14.80 -5.39
N ASP A 338 4.82 15.80 -4.55
CA ASP A 338 4.89 17.18 -5.02
C ASP A 338 6.20 17.39 -5.80
N ILE A 339 6.24 16.83 -7.01
CA ILE A 339 7.35 16.97 -7.95
C ILE A 339 7.50 18.45 -8.33
N SER A 340 6.45 19.26 -8.20
CA SER A 340 6.47 20.69 -8.50
C SER A 340 7.33 21.47 -7.48
N LEU A 341 7.21 21.15 -6.19
CA LEU A 341 8.07 21.73 -5.15
C LEU A 341 9.52 21.25 -5.30
N GLN A 342 9.72 19.98 -5.70
CA GLN A 342 11.04 19.41 -5.95
C GLN A 342 11.73 20.06 -7.16
N LEU A 343 11.03 20.19 -8.29
CA LEU A 343 11.52 20.89 -9.49
C LEU A 343 11.71 22.38 -9.21
N PHE A 344 10.85 23.00 -8.41
CA PHE A 344 11.02 24.38 -7.97
C PHE A 344 12.27 24.55 -7.11
N LEU A 345 12.50 23.67 -6.13
CA LEU A 345 13.70 23.70 -5.28
C LEU A 345 14.97 23.39 -6.08
N ILE A 346 14.92 22.44 -7.02
CA ILE A 346 16.03 22.17 -7.95
C ILE A 346 16.28 23.38 -8.86
N ALA A 347 15.23 23.99 -9.41
CA ALA A 347 15.34 25.17 -10.26
C ALA A 347 15.88 26.38 -9.48
N VAL A 348 15.39 26.63 -8.27
CA VAL A 348 15.92 27.67 -7.37
C VAL A 348 17.37 27.38 -7.03
N THR A 349 17.73 26.13 -6.75
CA THR A 349 19.12 25.72 -6.48
C THR A 349 20.03 25.93 -7.68
N LEU A 350 19.59 25.57 -8.89
CA LEU A 350 20.34 25.78 -10.13
C LEU A 350 20.47 27.27 -10.45
N VAL A 351 19.41 28.05 -10.28
CA VAL A 351 19.39 29.52 -10.53
C VAL A 351 20.26 30.26 -9.53
N VAL A 352 20.13 29.99 -8.23
CA VAL A 352 20.92 30.61 -7.16
C VAL A 352 22.39 30.14 -7.26
N GLY A 353 22.63 28.85 -7.51
CA GLY A 353 23.95 28.26 -7.63
C GLY A 353 24.71 28.64 -8.90
N SER A 354 24.04 29.01 -9.99
CA SER A 354 24.70 29.42 -11.24
C SER A 354 24.78 30.93 -11.44
N ILE A 355 23.73 31.70 -11.10
CA ILE A 355 23.66 33.12 -11.44
C ILE A 355 24.46 33.98 -10.46
N LEU A 356 24.36 33.73 -9.15
CA LEU A 356 25.08 34.52 -8.15
C LEU A 356 26.61 34.40 -8.32
N PRO A 357 27.20 33.20 -8.48
CA PRO A 357 28.65 33.09 -8.69
C PRO A 357 29.12 33.72 -10.00
N ILE A 358 28.36 33.58 -11.10
CA ILE A 358 28.72 34.15 -12.41
C ILE A 358 28.63 35.68 -12.39
N TYR A 359 27.58 36.25 -11.77
CA TYR A 359 27.44 37.69 -11.62
C TYR A 359 28.60 38.30 -10.83
N TRP A 360 28.94 37.69 -9.69
CA TRP A 360 30.06 38.16 -8.86
C TRP A 360 31.42 37.90 -9.52
N PHE A 361 31.59 36.83 -10.28
CA PHE A 361 32.80 36.56 -11.06
C PHE A 361 33.00 37.56 -12.21
N ARG A 362 31.93 37.93 -12.93
CA ARG A 362 31.99 38.98 -13.95
C ARG A 362 32.32 40.35 -13.33
N LYS A 363 31.72 40.67 -12.19
CA LYS A 363 32.01 41.89 -11.43
C LYS A 363 33.45 41.91 -10.90
N PHE A 364 34.00 40.75 -10.53
CA PHE A 364 35.40 40.56 -10.17
C PHE A 364 36.36 40.86 -11.34
N LEU A 365 36.09 40.34 -12.54
CA LEU A 365 36.88 40.64 -13.75
C LEU A 365 36.86 42.14 -14.11
N GLN A 366 35.71 42.79 -13.98
CA GLN A 366 35.59 44.23 -14.25
C GLN A 366 36.31 45.13 -13.23
N LEU A 367 36.37 44.71 -11.97
CA LEU A 367 37.10 45.44 -10.93
C LEU A 367 38.61 45.23 -11.05
N GLY A 368 39.07 44.04 -11.43
CA GLY A 368 40.49 43.74 -11.67
C GLY A 368 41.12 44.48 -12.86
N GLN A 369 40.33 44.82 -13.89
CA GLN A 369 40.79 45.61 -15.04
C GLN A 369 40.89 47.12 -14.76
N LYS A 370 40.35 47.62 -13.65
CA LYS A 370 40.46 49.03 -13.24
C LYS A 370 41.68 49.33 -12.36
N GLU A 371 42.39 48.30 -11.90
CA GLU A 371 43.58 48.43 -11.04
C GLU A 371 44.89 48.02 -11.74
N SER A 372 44.88 47.83 -13.07
CA SER A 372 46.09 47.58 -13.88
C SER A 372 46.56 48.82 -14.64
#